data_AF-A0A1I5KSA8-F1
#
_entry.id   AF-A0A1I5KSA8-F1
#
_cell.length_a   1.000
_cell.length_b   1.000
_cell.length_c   1.000
_cell.angle_alpha   90.00
_cell.angle_beta   90.00
_cell.angle_gamma   90.00
#
_symmetry.space_group_name_H-M   'P 1'
#
loop_
_entity.id
_entity.type
_entity.pdbx_description
1 polymer ?
#
loop_
_entity_poly.entity_id
_entity_poly.type
_entity_poly.pdbx_seq_one_letter_code
_entity_poly.pdbx_strand_id
1 'polypeptide(L)'
;MQDHQLVERPGKGWTKWERGHGESDIDKVWWMARCLHFPKLNVSCWFDGSELVAIAHWGFCGEKWCMKRPPADHPPLPEIYRLERERERQEALDRIRIAAQTRTLAAIERIGRRQSAPDVSPA
;
A
#
# COMPACT_ATOMS: atom_id res chain seq x y z
N MET A 1 33.93 -16.25 0.41
CA MET A 1 33.01 -15.11 0.34
C MET A 1 32.36 -14.99 1.70
N GLN A 2 32.59 -13.90 2.44
CA GLN A 2 32.14 -13.79 3.84
C GLN A 2 30.75 -13.14 3.92
N ASP A 3 29.90 -13.53 4.87
CA ASP A 3 28.52 -13.04 5.01
C ASP A 3 28.43 -11.50 5.07
N HIS A 4 29.39 -10.83 5.70
CA HIS A 4 29.43 -9.36 5.76
C HIS A 4 29.77 -8.69 4.42
N GLN A 5 30.28 -9.45 3.45
CA GLN A 5 30.54 -9.02 2.07
C GLN A 5 29.33 -9.30 1.16
N LEU A 6 28.44 -10.21 1.56
CA LEU A 6 27.16 -10.51 0.89
C LEU A 6 26.04 -9.54 1.31
N VAL A 7 26.22 -8.88 2.46
CA VAL A 7 25.34 -7.83 2.96
C VAL A 7 25.97 -6.48 2.63
N GLU A 8 26.01 -6.11 1.35
CA GLU A 8 26.02 -4.68 1.01
C GLU A 8 24.77 -4.10 1.66
N ARG A 9 24.95 -3.50 2.84
CA ARG A 9 23.87 -2.76 3.49
C ARG A 9 23.40 -1.73 2.47
N PRO A 10 22.08 -1.54 2.29
CA PRO A 10 21.56 -0.60 1.30
C PRO A 10 22.15 0.78 1.57
N GLY A 11 23.10 1.17 0.73
CA GLY A 11 23.87 2.40 0.87
C GLY A 11 23.13 3.60 0.31
N LYS A 12 23.88 4.63 -0.09
CA LYS A 12 23.35 5.81 -0.77
C LYS A 12 22.52 5.40 -2.00
N GLY A 13 21.28 5.87 -2.09
CA GLY A 13 20.36 5.58 -3.20
C GLY A 13 19.29 4.53 -2.90
N TRP A 14 19.39 3.84 -1.76
CA TRP A 14 18.36 2.92 -1.28
C TRP A 14 17.50 3.59 -0.21
N THR A 15 16.18 3.49 -0.37
CA THR A 15 15.18 4.07 0.50
C THR A 15 14.47 2.96 1.27
N LYS A 16 14.34 3.13 2.58
CA LYS A 16 13.49 2.26 3.40
C LYS A 16 12.04 2.44 2.97
N TRP A 17 11.26 1.38 3.04
CA TRP A 17 9.85 1.43 2.67
C TRP A 17 9.09 2.21 3.74
N GLU A 18 8.10 3.01 3.34
CA GLU A 18 7.41 3.94 4.27
C GLU A 18 6.53 3.22 5.31
N ARG A 19 6.06 1.97 5.05
CA ARG A 19 5.42 1.02 6.01
C ARG A 19 5.06 -0.33 5.37
N GLY A 20 5.05 -1.42 6.14
CA GLY A 20 4.38 -2.69 5.81
C GLY A 20 5.13 -3.66 4.88
N HIS A 21 4.45 -4.74 4.46
CA HIS A 21 4.95 -5.68 3.46
C HIS A 21 5.05 -4.97 2.11
N GLY A 22 6.24 -4.40 1.88
CA GLY A 22 6.98 -4.71 0.68
C GLY A 22 6.12 -4.70 -0.57
N GLU A 23 6.03 -5.85 -1.21
CA GLU A 23 5.20 -6.19 -2.38
C GLU A 23 4.25 -5.12 -2.94
N SER A 24 3.30 -4.60 -2.15
CA SER A 24 2.34 -3.60 -2.61
C SER A 24 2.92 -2.26 -3.08
N ASP A 25 4.12 -1.85 -2.63
CA ASP A 25 4.71 -0.57 -3.04
C ASP A 25 5.73 -0.67 -4.18
N ILE A 26 6.36 -1.84 -4.37
CA ILE A 26 7.36 -1.99 -5.42
C ILE A 26 6.74 -2.12 -6.80
N ASP A 27 5.65 -2.87 -6.94
CA ASP A 27 4.93 -2.96 -8.22
C ASP A 27 4.36 -1.59 -8.65
N LYS A 28 4.34 -0.60 -7.74
CA LYS A 28 3.99 0.79 -8.04
C LYS A 28 5.12 1.61 -8.62
N VAL A 29 6.35 1.26 -8.28
CA VAL A 29 7.55 2.02 -8.63
C VAL A 29 8.31 1.31 -9.74
N TRP A 30 8.55 0.02 -9.57
CA TRP A 30 9.28 -0.87 -10.46
C TRP A 30 8.35 -1.94 -11.04
N TRP A 31 7.36 -1.51 -11.82
CA TRP A 31 6.32 -2.39 -12.38
C TRP A 31 6.86 -3.50 -13.31
N MET A 32 8.06 -3.34 -13.86
CA MET A 32 8.75 -4.34 -14.68
C MET A 32 9.50 -5.38 -13.83
N ALA A 33 9.76 -5.08 -12.56
CA ALA A 33 10.63 -5.91 -11.75
C ALA A 33 9.95 -7.24 -11.41
N ARG A 34 10.75 -8.31 -11.39
CA ARG A 34 10.30 -9.66 -11.03
C ARG A 34 10.82 -10.05 -9.67
N CYS A 35 9.92 -10.56 -8.84
CA CYS A 35 10.23 -11.06 -7.51
C CYS A 35 10.82 -12.47 -7.61
N LEU A 36 11.95 -12.68 -6.94
CA LEU A 36 12.53 -13.99 -6.66
C LEU A 36 12.61 -14.15 -5.16
N HIS A 37 11.91 -15.17 -4.66
CA HIS A 37 11.93 -15.53 -3.25
C HIS A 37 12.94 -16.64 -2.97
N PHE A 38 13.74 -16.47 -1.93
CA PHE A 38 14.73 -17.41 -1.45
C PHE A 38 14.31 -17.97 -0.09
N PRO A 39 13.58 -19.12 -0.04
CA PRO A 39 12.98 -19.62 1.19
C PRO A 39 13.99 -19.91 2.31
N LYS A 40 15.16 -20.45 1.95
CA LYS A 40 16.21 -20.81 2.92
C LYS A 40 16.80 -19.58 3.64
N LEU A 41 16.82 -18.45 2.96
CA LEU A 41 17.33 -17.19 3.51
C LEU A 41 16.19 -16.31 4.05
N ASN A 42 14.94 -16.68 3.76
CA ASN A 42 13.74 -15.91 4.04
C ASN A 42 13.85 -14.47 3.49
N VAL A 43 14.31 -14.35 2.24
CA VAL A 43 14.51 -13.06 1.55
C VAL A 43 13.76 -13.07 0.22
N SER A 44 13.07 -11.98 -0.10
CA SER A 44 12.58 -11.71 -1.46
C SER A 44 13.38 -10.59 -2.10
N CYS A 45 13.77 -10.78 -3.35
CA CYS A 45 14.54 -9.82 -4.14
C CYS A 45 13.77 -9.46 -5.41
N TRP A 46 13.79 -8.19 -5.81
CA TRP A 46 13.17 -7.73 -7.05
C TRP A 46 14.25 -7.31 -8.04
N PHE A 47 14.13 -7.82 -9.26
CA PHE A 47 15.05 -7.53 -10.36
C PHE A 47 14.33 -6.87 -11.53
N ASP A 48 14.81 -5.71 -11.95
CA ASP A 48 14.43 -5.09 -13.22
C ASP A 48 15.51 -5.44 -14.27
N GLY A 49 15.20 -6.38 -15.15
CA GLY A 49 16.19 -7.01 -16.02
C GLY A 49 17.30 -7.71 -15.23
N SER A 50 18.52 -7.15 -15.26
CA SER A 50 19.68 -7.67 -14.51
C SER A 50 19.99 -6.87 -13.26
N GLU A 51 19.25 -5.79 -12.98
CA GLU A 51 19.53 -4.92 -11.84
C GLU A 51 18.68 -5.29 -10.62
N LEU A 52 19.32 -5.47 -9.47
CA LEU A 52 18.63 -5.61 -8.19
C LEU A 52 18.08 -4.25 -7.74
N VAL A 53 16.76 -4.14 -7.63
CA VAL A 53 16.05 -2.88 -7.32
C VAL A 53 15.42 -2.87 -5.93
N ALA A 54 15.12 -4.04 -5.34
CA ALA A 54 14.66 -4.10 -3.96
C ALA A 54 14.95 -5.42 -3.27
N ILE A 55 14.95 -5.36 -1.94
CA ILE A 55 15.16 -6.51 -1.07
C ILE A 55 14.23 -6.41 0.14
N ALA A 56 13.63 -7.54 0.47
CA ALA A 56 12.76 -7.78 1.60
C ALA A 56 13.31 -8.92 2.45
N HIS A 57 13.65 -8.64 3.72
CA HIS A 57 14.01 -9.69 4.68
C HIS A 57 12.80 -10.03 5.53
N TRP A 58 12.44 -11.30 5.56
CA TRP A 58 11.34 -11.85 6.34
C TRP A 58 11.91 -12.49 7.62
N GLY A 59 11.37 -12.15 8.80
CA GLY A 59 11.69 -12.83 10.06
C GLY A 59 12.77 -12.19 10.97
N PHE A 60 13.63 -13.05 11.55
CA PHE A 60 14.24 -12.93 12.90
C PHE A 60 15.04 -11.65 13.23
N CYS A 61 15.58 -10.94 12.24
CA CYS A 61 16.37 -9.72 12.47
C CYS A 61 15.54 -8.42 12.41
N GLY A 62 14.22 -8.56 12.48
CA GLY A 62 13.28 -7.50 12.19
C GLY A 62 13.11 -7.33 10.68
N GLU A 63 11.88 -7.07 10.29
CA GLU A 63 11.49 -6.72 8.94
C GLU A 63 12.33 -5.55 8.40
N LYS A 64 13.25 -5.85 7.47
CA LYS A 64 14.11 -4.85 6.82
C LYS A 64 13.78 -4.83 5.33
N TRP A 65 13.25 -3.70 4.91
CA TRP A 65 12.79 -3.45 3.55
C TRP A 65 13.55 -2.26 2.99
N CYS A 66 14.09 -2.39 1.78
CA CYS A 66 14.74 -1.30 1.04
C CYS A 66 14.49 -1.44 -0.46
N MET A 67 14.32 -0.32 -1.15
CA MET A 67 14.25 -0.26 -2.61
C MET A 67 15.13 0.87 -3.13
N LYS A 68 15.66 0.72 -4.34
CA LYS A 68 16.34 1.82 -5.03
C LYS A 68 15.33 2.86 -5.49
N ARG A 69 15.73 4.13 -5.43
CA ARG A 69 15.01 5.19 -6.11
C ARG A 69 15.08 4.94 -7.62
N PRO A 70 13.97 4.93 -8.35
CA PRO A 70 14.01 4.81 -9.80
C PRO A 70 14.81 5.96 -10.42
N PRO A 71 15.57 5.70 -11.50
CA PRO A 71 16.23 6.75 -12.25
C PRO A 71 15.21 7.70 -12.88
N ALA A 72 15.64 8.90 -13.24
CA ALA A 72 14.76 9.91 -13.84
C ALA A 72 14.12 9.42 -15.16
N ASP A 73 14.81 8.54 -15.88
CA ASP A 73 14.38 7.98 -17.17
C ASP A 73 13.54 6.70 -17.01
N HIS A 74 13.12 6.33 -15.80
CA HIS A 74 12.30 5.13 -15.59
C HIS A 74 10.95 5.29 -16.32
N PRO A 75 10.54 4.31 -17.14
CA PRO A 75 9.30 4.41 -17.91
C PRO A 75 8.09 4.57 -16.99
N PRO A 76 7.12 5.42 -17.35
CA PRO A 76 5.92 5.60 -16.56
C PRO A 76 5.13 4.30 -16.48
N LEU A 77 4.36 4.16 -15.40
CA LEU A 77 3.45 3.04 -15.22
C LEU A 77 2.54 2.88 -16.46
N PRO A 78 2.40 1.67 -17.03
CA PRO A 78 1.53 1.46 -18.18
C PRO A 78 0.10 1.91 -17.87
N GLU A 79 -0.58 2.45 -18.88
CA GLU A 79 -1.86 3.13 -18.73
C GLU A 79 -2.94 2.23 -18.13
N ILE A 80 -2.92 0.93 -18.45
CA ILE A 80 -3.82 -0.09 -17.91
C ILE A 80 -3.75 -0.13 -16.37
N TYR A 81 -2.53 -0.18 -15.81
CA TYR A 81 -2.33 -0.20 -14.35
C TYR A 81 -2.61 1.15 -13.70
N ARG A 82 -2.46 2.25 -14.45
CA ARG A 82 -2.85 3.59 -13.97
C ARG A 82 -4.37 3.68 -13.81
N LEU A 83 -5.13 3.21 -14.80
CA LEU A 83 -6.60 3.21 -14.79
C LEU A 83 -7.18 2.34 -13.67
N GLU A 84 -6.62 1.14 -13.48
CA GLU A 84 -7.04 0.24 -12.39
C GLU A 84 -6.85 0.90 -11.01
N ARG A 85 -5.73 1.60 -10.80
CA ARG A 85 -5.48 2.35 -9.56
C ARG A 85 -6.39 3.56 -9.38
N GLU A 86 -6.69 4.27 -10.46
CA GLU A 86 -7.61 5.40 -10.41
C GLU A 86 -9.01 4.93 -10.04
N ARG A 87 -9.42 3.78 -10.55
CA ARG A 87 -10.65 3.10 -10.16
C ARG A 87 -10.64 2.68 -8.69
N GLU A 88 -9.59 2.04 -8.19
CA GLU A 88 -9.49 1.66 -6.77
C GLU A 88 -9.57 2.87 -5.83
N ARG A 89 -8.91 3.99 -6.20
CA ARG A 89 -8.98 5.25 -5.45
C ARG A 89 -10.39 5.81 -5.47
N GLN A 90 -11.04 5.79 -6.63
CA GLN A 90 -12.42 6.27 -6.76
C GLN A 90 -13.38 5.40 -5.94
N GLU A 91 -13.24 4.08 -5.98
CA GLU A 91 -14.05 3.15 -5.16
C GLU A 91 -13.81 3.33 -3.66
N ALA A 92 -12.59 3.68 -3.24
CA ALA A 92 -12.30 4.02 -1.84
C ALA A 92 -12.99 5.33 -1.42
N LEU A 93 -12.92 6.37 -2.26
CA LEU A 93 -13.61 7.64 -2.03
C LEU A 93 -15.13 7.47 -2.03
N ASP A 94 -15.66 6.66 -2.94
CA ASP A 94 -17.09 6.37 -3.04
C ASP A 94 -17.58 5.61 -1.81
N ARG A 95 -16.81 4.64 -1.30
CA ARG A 95 -17.10 3.98 -0.02
C ARG A 95 -17.20 4.98 1.14
N ILE A 96 -16.27 5.93 1.21
CA ILE A 96 -16.28 6.98 2.24
C ILE A 96 -17.50 7.89 2.06
N ARG A 97 -17.81 8.28 0.82
CA ARG A 97 -18.96 9.12 0.48
C ARG A 97 -20.27 8.46 0.85
N ILE A 98 -20.46 7.19 0.47
CA ILE A 98 -21.64 6.39 0.80
C ILE A 98 -21.76 6.27 2.32
N ALA A 99 -20.68 5.92 3.03
CA ALA A 99 -20.70 5.82 4.48
C ALA A 99 -21.09 7.16 5.15
N ALA A 100 -20.60 8.28 4.64
CA ALA A 100 -20.96 9.61 5.12
C ALA A 100 -22.45 9.91 4.88
N GLN A 101 -22.97 9.64 3.68
CA GLN A 101 -24.38 9.80 3.32
C GLN A 101 -25.30 8.95 4.20
N THR A 102 -24.95 7.68 4.42
CA THR A 102 -25.71 6.78 5.31
C THR A 102 -25.76 7.31 6.74
N ARG A 103 -24.65 7.84 7.27
CA ARG A 103 -24.63 8.47 8.61
C ARG A 103 -25.52 9.70 8.68
N THR A 104 -25.54 10.53 7.62
CA THR A 104 -26.39 11.73 7.58
C THR A 104 -27.86 11.36 7.52
N LEU A 105 -28.24 10.41 6.66
CA LEU A 105 -29.61 9.91 6.57
C LEU A 105 -30.10 9.29 7.88
N ALA A 106 -29.27 8.47 8.54
CA ALA A 106 -29.60 7.89 9.85
C ALA A 106 -29.80 8.97 10.95
N ALA A 107 -29.03 10.06 10.88
CA ALA A 107 -29.21 11.20 11.80
C ALA A 107 -30.54 11.94 11.53
N ILE A 108 -30.89 12.16 10.27
CA ILE A 108 -32.16 12.79 9.87
C ILE A 108 -33.34 11.94 10.33
N GLU A 109 -33.30 10.61 10.13
CA GLU A 109 -34.37 9.71 10.57
C GLU A 109 -34.54 9.72 12.09
N ARG A 110 -33.44 9.75 12.86
CA ARG A 110 -33.51 9.87 14.33
C ARG A 110 -34.15 11.19 14.78
N ILE A 111 -33.83 12.30 14.11
CA ILE A 111 -34.41 13.61 14.43
C ILE A 111 -35.90 13.64 14.06
N GLY A 112 -36.28 13.11 12.90
CA GLY A 112 -37.66 12.98 12.47
C GLY A 112 -38.50 12.11 13.41
N ARG A 113 -37.99 10.97 13.87
CA ARG A 113 -38.67 10.12 14.88
C ARG A 113 -38.87 10.84 16.22
N ARG A 114 -37.92 11.67 16.65
CA ARG A 114 -38.06 12.47 17.88
C ARG A 114 -39.14 13.54 17.80
N GLN A 115 -39.33 14.16 16.63
CA GLN A 115 -40.38 15.15 16.41
C GLN A 115 -41.79 14.54 16.24
N SER A 116 -41.86 13.26 15.88
CA SER A 116 -43.12 12.54 15.62
C SER A 116 -43.69 11.84 16.87
N ALA A 117 -42.95 11.81 17.98
CA ALA A 117 -43.44 11.23 19.23
C ALA A 117 -44.48 12.20 19.84
N PRO A 118 -45.75 11.78 20.03
CA PRO A 118 -46.75 12.65 20.64
C PRO A 118 -46.36 12.91 22.10
N ASP A 119 -46.45 14.18 22.53
CA ASP A 119 -46.35 14.57 23.94
C ASP A 119 -47.49 13.90 24.72
N VAL A 120 -47.22 12.74 25.30
CA VAL A 120 -48.12 12.11 26.27
C VAL A 120 -48.00 12.91 27.56
N SER A 121 -48.85 13.93 27.69
CA SER A 121 -49.05 14.66 28.95
C SER A 121 -49.83 13.75 29.91
N PRO A 122 -49.28 13.41 31.10
CA PRO A 122 -50.04 12.70 32.11
C PRO A 122 -50.99 13.69 32.81
N ALA A 123 -52.26 13.29 32.92
CA ALA A 123 -53.31 13.99 33.66
C ALA A 123 -53.26 13.66 35.16
#